data_AF-A0A543CMY3-F1
#
_entry.id   AF-A0A543CMY3-F1
#
_cell.length_a   1.000
_cell.length_b   1.000
_cell.length_c   1.000
_cell.angle_alpha   90.00
_cell.angle_beta   90.00
_cell.angle_gamma   90.00
#
_symmetry.space_group_name_H-M   'P 1'
#
loop_
_entity.id
_entity.type
_entity.pdbx_description
1 polymer ?
#
loop_
_entity_poly.entity_id
_entity_poly.type
_entity_poly.pdbx_seq_one_letter_code
_entity_poly.pdbx_strand_id
1 'polypeptide(L)'
;MSAVRNTTAIIVAAAAGAVLGLVQVTVAELTDITTLGADFGGGDDRVQGAQVTLVAWYCAMAVPLAVAIAGARRDLGLKTRGVAVLAAAAGTLAVYPLAAHFSSDGMRHNVVSALLAGILLGIVGASAVAVAPAIGRGLAAYVALLWAAALVFTSLVSNTVVYAGLVQPLGLDFLDSLGSSLPADLPHNLGYHLPTMLPVAVVVLVLAGILSGVTARRTGAWAVSIATGAAGPVLAAVLYRLTPDELSLWNESASALVFALAVCCLVLAVAVTAVFRRRAPRELPADEPSPAE
;
A
#
# COMPACT_ATOMS: atom_id res chain seq x y z
N MET A 1 -22.97 22.93 -16.51
CA MET A 1 -22.42 21.56 -16.64
C MET A 1 -21.14 21.30 -15.83
N SER A 2 -20.21 22.26 -15.68
CA SER A 2 -18.98 22.03 -14.89
C SER A 2 -19.21 21.86 -13.37
N ALA A 3 -20.16 22.60 -12.79
CA ALA A 3 -20.50 22.52 -11.36
C ALA A 3 -21.02 21.12 -10.97
N VAL A 4 -22.01 20.59 -11.69
CA VAL A 4 -22.56 19.23 -11.48
C VAL A 4 -21.48 18.17 -11.58
N ARG A 5 -20.56 18.29 -12.56
CA ARG A 5 -19.43 17.36 -12.72
C ARG A 5 -18.46 17.41 -11.54
N ASN A 6 -18.16 18.60 -11.03
CA ASN A 6 -17.26 18.77 -9.87
C ASN A 6 -17.90 18.21 -8.60
N THR A 7 -19.17 18.53 -8.35
CA THR A 7 -19.91 17.99 -7.19
C THR A 7 -20.01 16.47 -7.25
N THR A 8 -20.24 15.89 -8.43
CA THR A 8 -20.28 14.43 -8.61
C THR A 8 -18.94 13.79 -8.22
N ALA A 9 -17.81 14.35 -8.66
CA ALA A 9 -16.50 13.81 -8.32
C ALA A 9 -16.22 13.85 -6.80
N ILE A 10 -16.67 14.91 -6.12
CA ILE A 10 -16.53 15.06 -4.66
C ILE A 10 -17.38 14.02 -3.92
N ILE A 11 -18.65 13.86 -4.33
CA ILE A 11 -19.56 12.85 -3.74
C ILE A 11 -19.01 11.44 -3.95
N VAL A 12 -18.54 11.13 -5.16
CA VAL A 12 -17.94 9.82 -5.47
C VAL A 12 -16.69 9.58 -4.64
N ALA A 13 -15.84 10.59 -4.44
CA ALA A 13 -14.65 10.46 -3.60
C ALA A 13 -15.01 10.16 -2.14
N ALA A 14 -15.97 10.88 -1.56
CA ALA A 14 -16.43 10.63 -0.20
C ALA A 14 -17.07 9.24 -0.05
N ALA A 15 -17.97 8.87 -0.96
CA ALA A 15 -18.62 7.57 -0.94
C ALA A 15 -17.62 6.42 -1.13
N ALA A 16 -16.67 6.55 -2.07
CA ALA A 16 -15.64 5.55 -2.29
C ALA A 16 -14.70 5.44 -1.09
N GLY A 17 -14.33 6.55 -0.44
CA GLY A 17 -13.50 6.53 0.77
C GLY A 17 -14.20 5.79 1.91
N ALA A 18 -15.47 6.08 2.14
CA ALA A 18 -16.29 5.38 3.13
C ALA A 18 -16.40 3.88 2.83
N VAL A 19 -16.77 3.52 1.60
CA VAL A 19 -16.93 2.11 1.19
C VAL A 19 -15.62 1.36 1.27
N LEU A 20 -14.52 1.89 0.72
CA LEU A 20 -13.22 1.21 0.74
C LEU A 20 -12.66 1.05 2.15
N GLY A 21 -12.84 2.06 3.02
CA GLY A 21 -12.43 1.97 4.41
C GLY A 21 -13.24 0.92 5.17
N LEU A 22 -14.57 1.01 5.09
CA LEU A 22 -15.49 0.10 5.78
C LEU A 22 -15.31 -1.34 5.31
N VAL A 23 -15.26 -1.58 4.00
CA VAL A 23 -15.11 -2.92 3.44
C VAL A 23 -13.79 -3.54 3.86
N GLN A 24 -12.66 -2.82 3.79
CA GLN A 24 -11.38 -3.40 4.17
C GLN A 24 -11.33 -3.78 5.65
N VAL A 25 -11.80 -2.91 6.55
CA VAL A 25 -11.82 -3.22 7.99
C VAL A 25 -12.81 -4.33 8.30
N THR A 26 -14.03 -4.26 7.75
CA THR A 26 -15.07 -5.28 8.01
C THR A 26 -14.65 -6.64 7.49
N VAL A 27 -14.13 -6.73 6.27
CA VAL A 27 -13.67 -8.01 5.69
C VAL A 27 -12.48 -8.54 6.47
N ALA A 28 -11.57 -7.67 6.94
CA ALA A 28 -10.43 -8.12 7.74
C ALA A 28 -10.88 -8.76 9.05
N GLU A 29 -11.87 -8.17 9.74
CA GLU A 29 -12.47 -8.78 10.94
C GLU A 29 -13.22 -10.08 10.61
N LEU A 30 -14.01 -10.11 9.53
CA LEU A 30 -14.80 -11.31 9.16
C LEU A 30 -13.95 -12.50 8.68
N THR A 31 -12.67 -12.26 8.36
CA THR A 31 -11.74 -13.28 7.87
C THR A 31 -10.64 -13.60 8.88
N ASP A 32 -10.78 -13.12 10.12
CA ASP A 32 -9.81 -13.25 11.22
C ASP A 32 -8.40 -12.70 10.87
N ILE A 33 -8.29 -11.87 9.82
CA ILE A 33 -7.05 -11.16 9.46
C ILE A 33 -6.76 -10.09 10.53
N THR A 34 -7.80 -9.47 11.07
CA THR A 34 -7.73 -8.62 12.25
C THR A 34 -8.72 -9.15 13.29
N THR A 35 -8.41 -8.98 14.57
CA THR A 35 -9.26 -9.41 15.69
C THR A 35 -9.35 -8.29 16.72
N LEU A 36 -9.89 -7.13 16.31
CA LEU A 36 -9.90 -5.90 17.12
C LEU A 36 -10.67 -6.05 18.44
N GLY A 37 -11.56 -7.05 18.55
CA GLY A 37 -12.35 -7.33 19.75
C GLY A 37 -11.77 -8.37 20.70
N ALA A 38 -10.61 -8.96 20.39
CA ALA A 38 -10.00 -9.95 21.25
C ALA A 38 -9.34 -9.31 22.49
N ASP A 39 -9.52 -9.93 23.66
CA ASP A 39 -8.77 -9.58 24.87
C ASP A 39 -7.37 -10.19 24.79
N PHE A 40 -6.37 -9.35 24.52
CA PHE A 40 -4.97 -9.77 24.45
C PHE A 40 -4.37 -9.87 25.86
N GLY A 41 -3.89 -11.07 26.22
CA GLY A 41 -3.19 -11.33 27.47
C GLY A 41 -1.67 -11.13 27.35
N GLY A 42 -0.95 -11.16 28.47
CA GLY A 42 0.51 -10.97 28.50
C GLY A 42 1.26 -12.00 27.64
N GLY A 43 1.67 -11.57 26.45
CA GLY A 43 2.25 -12.42 25.39
C GLY A 43 1.70 -12.10 23.99
N ASP A 44 0.48 -11.55 23.90
CA ASP A 44 -0.25 -11.26 22.66
C ASP A 44 -0.13 -9.81 22.16
N ASP A 45 0.63 -8.95 22.86
CA ASP A 45 0.95 -7.57 22.43
C ASP A 45 1.52 -7.52 20.99
N ARG A 46 2.12 -8.63 20.55
CA ARG A 46 2.63 -8.88 19.20
C ARG A 46 1.55 -8.79 18.12
N VAL A 47 0.41 -9.42 18.37
CA VAL A 47 -0.73 -9.50 17.45
C VAL A 47 -1.46 -8.15 17.44
N GLN A 48 -1.59 -7.54 18.61
CA GLN A 48 -2.17 -6.21 18.78
C GLN A 48 -1.47 -5.16 17.91
N GLY A 49 -0.13 -5.11 17.92
CA GLY A 49 0.63 -4.12 17.16
C GLY A 49 0.48 -4.23 15.64
N ALA A 50 0.46 -5.45 15.12
CA ALA A 50 0.23 -5.72 13.70
C ALA A 50 -1.20 -5.30 13.28
N GLN A 51 -2.20 -5.59 14.11
CA GLN A 51 -3.61 -5.27 13.82
C GLN A 51 -3.89 -3.76 13.85
N VAL A 52 -3.39 -3.04 14.85
CA VAL A 52 -3.52 -1.56 14.91
C VAL A 52 -2.87 -0.92 13.67
N THR A 53 -1.71 -1.43 13.25
CA THR A 53 -1.03 -0.96 12.04
C THR A 53 -1.81 -1.28 10.77
N LEU A 54 -2.48 -2.44 10.70
CA LEU A 54 -3.34 -2.80 9.58
C LEU A 54 -4.57 -1.89 9.44
N VAL A 55 -5.19 -1.49 10.55
CA VAL A 55 -6.29 -0.51 10.50
C VAL A 55 -5.81 0.80 9.89
N ALA A 56 -4.64 1.29 10.31
CA ALA A 56 -4.02 2.48 9.73
C ALA A 56 -3.73 2.30 8.24
N TRP A 57 -3.25 1.13 7.83
CA TRP A 57 -2.99 0.78 6.44
C TRP A 57 -4.24 0.80 5.57
N TYR A 58 -5.33 0.17 6.01
CA TYR A 58 -6.59 0.15 5.27
C TYR A 58 -7.16 1.57 5.08
N CYS A 59 -7.07 2.40 6.13
CA CYS A 59 -7.45 3.80 6.06
C CYS A 59 -6.54 4.60 5.11
N ALA A 60 -5.23 4.38 5.18
CA ALA A 60 -4.25 5.03 4.32
C ALA A 60 -4.42 4.68 2.83
N MET A 61 -4.86 3.46 2.51
CA MET A 61 -5.13 3.04 1.14
C MET A 61 -6.51 3.50 0.63
N ALA A 62 -7.53 3.58 1.49
CA ALA A 62 -8.87 3.98 1.09
C ALA A 62 -8.91 5.38 0.44
N VAL A 63 -8.18 6.35 1.00
CA VAL A 63 -8.17 7.74 0.53
C VAL A 63 -7.61 7.88 -0.91
N PRO A 64 -6.38 7.46 -1.23
CA PRO A 64 -5.82 7.59 -2.58
C PRO A 64 -6.59 6.77 -3.63
N LEU A 65 -7.13 5.61 -3.25
CA LEU A 65 -7.94 4.79 -4.16
C LEU A 65 -9.28 5.45 -4.47
N ALA A 66 -9.94 6.04 -3.47
CA ALA A 66 -11.15 6.83 -3.68
C ALA A 66 -10.90 8.03 -4.60
N VAL A 67 -9.76 8.71 -4.45
CA VAL A 67 -9.35 9.78 -5.37
C VAL A 67 -9.05 9.25 -6.77
N ALA A 68 -8.44 8.07 -6.91
CA ALA A 68 -8.24 7.44 -8.21
C ALA A 68 -9.57 7.10 -8.91
N ILE A 69 -10.56 6.59 -8.16
CA ILE A 69 -11.91 6.27 -8.65
C ILE A 69 -12.63 7.54 -9.10
N ALA A 70 -12.68 8.56 -8.25
CA ALA A 70 -13.29 9.84 -8.58
C ALA A 70 -12.57 10.53 -9.75
N GLY A 71 -11.25 10.39 -9.80
CA GLY A 71 -10.34 10.96 -10.79
C GLY A 71 -10.24 10.21 -12.11
N ALA A 72 -10.91 9.06 -12.27
CA ALA A 72 -10.86 8.26 -13.50
C ALA A 72 -11.36 9.02 -14.75
N ARG A 73 -12.11 10.11 -14.56
CA ARG A 73 -12.56 11.01 -15.63
C ARG A 73 -11.42 11.95 -16.04
N ARG A 74 -11.00 11.86 -17.31
CA ARG A 74 -9.84 12.58 -17.88
C ARG A 74 -9.93 14.11 -17.77
N ASP A 75 -11.14 14.67 -17.64
CA ASP A 75 -11.38 16.12 -17.76
C ASP A 75 -11.49 16.86 -16.41
N LEU A 76 -11.17 16.20 -15.30
CA LEU A 76 -11.18 16.84 -13.98
C LEU A 76 -9.92 17.68 -13.78
N GLY A 77 -10.12 18.98 -13.53
CA GLY A 77 -9.03 19.91 -13.21
C GLY A 77 -8.39 19.60 -11.86
N LEU A 78 -7.14 20.04 -11.67
CA LEU A 78 -6.35 19.81 -10.45
C LEU A 78 -7.06 20.28 -9.18
N LYS A 79 -7.73 21.45 -9.22
CA LYS A 79 -8.50 21.96 -8.08
C LYS A 79 -9.57 20.97 -7.62
N THR A 80 -10.35 20.41 -8.54
CA THR A 80 -11.40 19.43 -8.21
C THR A 80 -10.80 18.14 -7.65
N ARG A 81 -9.67 17.67 -8.18
CA ARG A 81 -8.96 16.50 -7.65
C ARG A 81 -8.41 16.76 -6.25
N GLY A 82 -7.91 17.97 -5.98
CA GLY A 82 -7.48 18.37 -4.63
C GLY A 82 -8.63 18.37 -3.63
N VAL A 83 -9.79 18.91 -3.99
CA VAL A 83 -10.99 18.85 -3.12
C VAL A 83 -11.47 17.40 -2.92
N ALA A 84 -11.35 16.55 -3.95
CA ALA A 84 -11.66 15.13 -3.84
C ALA A 84 -10.79 14.39 -2.80
N VAL A 85 -9.54 14.84 -2.55
CA VAL A 85 -8.68 14.29 -1.48
C VAL A 85 -9.34 14.50 -0.12
N LEU A 86 -9.78 15.72 0.17
CA LEU A 86 -10.43 16.05 1.45
C LEU A 86 -11.75 15.30 1.59
N ALA A 87 -12.52 15.22 0.51
CA ALA A 87 -13.78 14.47 0.50
C ALA A 87 -13.56 12.98 0.76
N ALA A 88 -12.56 12.36 0.11
CA ALA A 88 -12.18 10.97 0.35
C ALA A 88 -11.74 10.75 1.80
N ALA A 89 -10.90 11.63 2.36
CA ALA A 89 -10.47 11.55 3.74
C ALA A 89 -11.64 11.65 4.73
N ALA A 90 -12.55 12.60 4.50
CA ALA A 90 -13.77 12.74 5.27
C ALA A 90 -14.68 11.50 5.15
N GLY A 91 -14.79 10.92 3.96
CA GLY A 91 -15.49 9.66 3.73
C GLY A 91 -14.90 8.51 4.54
N THR A 92 -13.57 8.37 4.55
CA THR A 92 -12.85 7.32 5.30
C THR A 92 -13.07 7.43 6.82
N LEU A 93 -13.42 8.60 7.37
CA LEU A 93 -13.83 8.73 8.78
C LEU A 93 -15.07 7.90 9.12
N ALA A 94 -15.85 7.46 8.14
CA ALA A 94 -16.95 6.51 8.36
C ALA A 94 -16.49 5.17 8.96
N VAL A 95 -15.19 4.86 8.93
CA VAL A 95 -14.61 3.70 9.61
C VAL A 95 -14.62 3.87 11.14
N TYR A 96 -14.62 5.10 11.66
CA TYR A 96 -14.50 5.36 13.10
C TYR A 96 -15.54 4.63 13.96
N PRO A 97 -16.85 4.65 13.67
CA PRO A 97 -17.84 3.93 14.47
C PRO A 97 -17.58 2.42 14.50
N LEU A 98 -17.15 1.85 13.37
CA LEU A 98 -16.84 0.42 13.24
C LEU A 98 -15.61 0.06 14.08
N ALA A 99 -14.54 0.85 13.94
CA ALA A 99 -13.30 0.67 14.70
C ALA A 99 -13.53 0.84 16.21
N ALA A 100 -14.37 1.79 16.62
CA ALA A 100 -14.73 2.01 18.01
C ALA A 100 -15.63 0.88 18.57
N HIS A 101 -16.50 0.30 17.75
CA HIS A 101 -17.39 -0.79 18.13
C HIS A 101 -16.63 -2.12 18.30
N PHE A 102 -15.73 -2.46 17.37
CA PHE A 102 -14.97 -3.70 17.45
C PHE A 102 -13.79 -3.62 18.41
N SER A 103 -13.26 -2.43 18.73
CA SER A 103 -12.15 -2.31 19.68
C SER A 103 -12.58 -2.54 21.13
N SER A 104 -11.84 -3.39 21.83
CA SER A 104 -11.90 -3.49 23.29
C SER A 104 -11.55 -2.14 23.94
N ASP A 105 -12.07 -1.88 25.14
CA ASP A 105 -11.90 -0.58 25.82
C ASP A 105 -10.43 -0.22 26.04
N GLY A 106 -9.55 -1.21 26.25
CA GLY A 106 -8.11 -1.03 26.39
C GLY A 106 -7.38 -0.67 25.07
N MET A 107 -7.96 -0.96 23.91
CA MET A 107 -7.35 -0.72 22.60
C MET A 107 -7.93 0.47 21.84
N ARG A 108 -9.12 0.92 22.22
CA ARG A 108 -9.87 1.93 21.47
C ARG A 108 -9.06 3.19 21.17
N HIS A 109 -8.28 3.68 22.12
CA HIS A 109 -7.43 4.86 21.91
C HIS A 109 -6.37 4.64 20.81
N ASN A 110 -5.68 3.50 20.85
CA ASN A 110 -4.63 3.14 19.90
C ASN A 110 -5.20 2.94 18.49
N VAL A 111 -6.34 2.25 18.37
CA VAL A 111 -7.03 2.03 17.10
C VAL A 111 -7.51 3.35 16.49
N VAL A 112 -8.08 4.25 17.30
CA VAL A 112 -8.53 5.58 16.82
C VAL A 112 -7.35 6.44 16.38
N SER A 113 -6.26 6.47 17.16
CA SER A 113 -5.05 7.21 16.79
C SER A 113 -4.45 6.68 15.48
N ALA A 114 -4.36 5.36 15.34
CA ALA A 114 -3.84 4.69 14.14
C ALA A 114 -4.72 4.95 12.91
N LEU A 115 -6.05 4.93 13.06
CA LEU A 115 -7.00 5.32 12.00
C LEU A 115 -6.72 6.75 11.52
N LEU A 116 -6.56 7.70 12.43
CA LEU A 116 -6.29 9.10 12.07
C LEU A 116 -4.92 9.26 11.39
N ALA A 117 -3.88 8.60 11.91
CA ALA A 117 -2.55 8.57 11.29
C ALA A 117 -2.62 7.99 9.87
N GLY A 118 -3.38 6.90 9.69
CA GLY A 118 -3.66 6.28 8.40
C GLY A 118 -4.34 7.25 7.44
N ILE A 119 -5.40 7.95 7.86
CA ILE A 119 -6.09 8.94 7.01
C ILE A 119 -5.16 10.09 6.61
N LEU A 120 -4.36 10.61 7.55
CA LEU A 120 -3.39 11.68 7.27
C LEU A 120 -2.35 11.23 6.24
N LEU A 121 -1.81 10.02 6.38
CA LEU A 121 -0.91 9.44 5.39
C LEU A 121 -1.62 9.21 4.05
N GLY A 122 -2.88 8.80 4.08
CA GLY A 122 -3.75 8.65 2.92
C GLY A 122 -3.94 9.95 2.16
N ILE A 123 -4.03 11.10 2.85
CA ILE A 123 -4.09 12.44 2.21
C ILE A 123 -2.80 12.71 1.41
N VAL A 124 -1.63 12.34 1.93
CA VAL A 124 -0.35 12.49 1.22
C VAL A 124 -0.33 11.62 -0.03
N GLY A 125 -0.69 10.35 0.09
CA GLY A 125 -0.80 9.43 -1.05
C GLY A 125 -1.81 9.91 -2.09
N ALA A 126 -2.97 10.39 -1.65
CA ALA A 126 -4.04 10.87 -2.51
C ALA A 126 -3.68 12.17 -3.24
N SER A 127 -2.90 13.04 -2.61
CA SER A 127 -2.34 14.23 -3.25
C SER A 127 -1.41 13.85 -4.40
N ALA A 128 -0.57 12.83 -4.21
CA ALA A 128 0.26 12.29 -5.29
C ALA A 128 -0.58 11.71 -6.43
N VAL A 129 -1.66 10.99 -6.13
CA VAL A 129 -2.62 10.46 -7.13
C VAL A 129 -3.34 11.59 -7.88
N ALA A 130 -3.75 12.66 -7.19
CA ALA A 130 -4.43 13.80 -7.79
C ALA A 130 -3.56 14.48 -8.87
N VAL A 131 -2.26 14.59 -8.61
CA VAL A 131 -1.26 15.14 -9.54
C VAL A 131 -0.91 14.14 -10.63
N ALA A 132 -0.65 12.88 -10.26
CA ALA A 132 -0.22 11.81 -11.16
C ALA A 132 -1.11 10.55 -11.01
N PRO A 133 -2.22 10.44 -11.77
CA PRO A 133 -3.19 9.36 -11.61
C PRO A 133 -2.65 7.95 -11.81
N ALA A 134 -1.51 7.79 -12.50
CA ALA A 134 -0.85 6.49 -12.67
C ALA A 134 -0.41 5.88 -11.33
N ILE A 135 -0.02 6.70 -10.35
CA ILE A 135 0.34 6.28 -8.99
C ILE A 135 -0.81 5.50 -8.34
N GLY A 136 -2.06 5.93 -8.57
CA GLY A 136 -3.24 5.25 -8.04
C GLY A 136 -3.39 3.81 -8.53
N ARG A 137 -2.93 3.50 -9.75
CA ARG A 137 -2.90 2.12 -10.25
C ARG A 137 -1.86 1.27 -9.55
N GLY A 138 -0.71 1.87 -9.23
CA GLY A 138 0.33 1.23 -8.44
C GLY A 138 -0.15 0.83 -7.05
N LEU A 139 -0.78 1.78 -6.37
CA LEU A 139 -1.44 1.57 -5.09
C LEU A 139 -2.53 0.49 -5.16
N ALA A 140 -3.42 0.57 -6.17
CA ALA A 140 -4.49 -0.41 -6.35
C ALA A 140 -3.96 -1.83 -6.58
N ALA A 141 -2.95 -1.99 -7.44
CA ALA A 141 -2.35 -3.28 -7.72
C ALA A 141 -1.68 -3.88 -6.47
N TYR A 142 -1.01 -3.04 -5.67
CA TYR A 142 -0.35 -3.48 -4.45
C TYR A 142 -1.35 -3.92 -3.37
N VAL A 143 -2.40 -3.14 -3.10
CA VAL A 143 -3.43 -3.55 -2.11
C VAL A 143 -4.20 -4.78 -2.56
N ALA A 144 -4.47 -4.92 -3.87
CA ALA A 144 -5.14 -6.08 -4.42
C ALA A 144 -4.26 -7.34 -4.26
N LEU A 145 -2.97 -7.22 -4.54
CA LEU A 145 -2.01 -8.31 -4.30
C LEU A 145 -1.96 -8.70 -2.82
N LEU A 146 -1.94 -7.71 -1.92
CA LEU A 146 -1.91 -7.95 -0.48
C LEU A 146 -3.16 -8.71 -0.02
N TRP A 147 -4.35 -8.29 -0.46
CA TRP A 147 -5.60 -8.98 -0.15
C TRP A 147 -5.65 -10.39 -0.73
N ALA A 148 -5.23 -10.56 -1.98
CA ALA A 148 -5.18 -11.89 -2.61
C ALA A 148 -4.23 -12.81 -1.84
N ALA A 149 -3.03 -12.34 -1.49
CA ALA A 149 -2.09 -13.10 -0.68
C ALA A 149 -2.65 -13.41 0.70
N ALA A 150 -3.25 -12.42 1.37
CA ALA A 150 -3.83 -12.60 2.70
C ALA A 150 -4.92 -13.68 2.69
N LEU A 151 -5.92 -13.57 1.82
CA LEU A 151 -7.02 -14.54 1.74
C LEU A 151 -6.54 -15.95 1.35
N VAL A 152 -5.59 -16.04 0.41
CA VAL A 152 -5.01 -17.33 0.02
C VAL A 152 -4.25 -17.94 1.18
N PHE A 153 -3.34 -17.20 1.83
CA PHE A 153 -2.53 -17.75 2.90
C PHE A 153 -3.33 -18.02 4.18
N THR A 154 -4.29 -17.19 4.56
CA THR A 154 -5.16 -17.47 5.73
C THR A 154 -6.03 -18.70 5.50
N SER A 155 -6.48 -18.96 4.26
CA SER A 155 -7.23 -20.19 3.96
C SER A 155 -6.38 -21.45 3.93
N LEU A 156 -5.09 -21.34 3.62
CA LEU A 156 -4.17 -22.48 3.46
C LEU A 156 -3.32 -22.75 4.71
N VAL A 157 -3.06 -21.73 5.52
CA VAL A 157 -2.12 -21.76 6.65
C VAL A 157 -2.73 -21.04 7.84
N SER A 158 -3.14 -21.81 8.85
CA SER A 158 -3.92 -21.33 9.99
C SER A 158 -3.22 -20.27 10.84
N ASN A 159 -1.88 -20.21 10.83
CA ASN A 159 -1.10 -19.23 11.61
C ASN A 159 -0.59 -18.07 10.73
N THR A 160 -1.35 -17.66 9.72
CA THR A 160 -0.94 -16.53 8.86
C THR A 160 -1.11 -15.20 9.58
N VAL A 161 -0.05 -14.39 9.60
CA VAL A 161 -0.09 -13.00 10.10
C VAL A 161 -0.02 -12.04 8.92
N VAL A 162 -0.93 -11.08 8.88
CA VAL A 162 -0.95 -10.04 7.86
C VAL A 162 -0.36 -8.75 8.45
N TYR A 163 0.44 -8.08 7.66
CA TYR A 163 1.15 -6.84 8.00
C TYR A 163 0.82 -5.76 6.98
N ALA A 164 1.09 -4.50 7.31
CA ALA A 164 0.96 -3.44 6.32
C ALA A 164 1.96 -3.68 5.17
N GLY A 165 1.43 -4.11 4.03
CA GLY A 165 2.24 -4.36 2.83
C GLY A 165 2.90 -5.74 2.71
N LEU A 166 2.71 -6.65 3.67
CA LEU A 166 3.25 -8.01 3.61
C LEU A 166 2.33 -9.05 4.27
N VAL A 167 2.54 -10.31 3.93
CA VAL A 167 1.86 -11.46 4.56
C VAL A 167 2.93 -12.46 4.99
N GLN A 168 2.74 -13.03 6.18
CA GLN A 168 3.62 -14.02 6.77
C GLN A 168 2.84 -15.29 7.10
N PRO A 169 2.86 -16.32 6.24
CA PRO A 169 2.32 -17.64 6.59
C PRO A 169 3.28 -18.34 7.58
N LEU A 170 2.88 -18.46 8.85
CA LEU A 170 3.66 -19.19 9.87
C LEU A 170 3.27 -20.68 9.91
N GLY A 171 4.22 -21.56 10.24
CA GLY A 171 3.97 -23.01 10.32
C GLY A 171 4.14 -23.75 8.99
N LEU A 172 4.90 -23.16 8.07
CA LEU A 172 5.40 -23.85 6.88
C LEU A 172 6.82 -24.32 7.17
N ASP A 173 6.95 -25.56 7.66
CA ASP A 173 8.22 -26.15 8.11
C ASP A 173 9.36 -25.99 7.08
N PHE A 174 9.04 -26.00 5.78
CA PHE A 174 10.02 -25.79 4.73
C PHE A 174 10.57 -24.36 4.70
N LEU A 175 9.76 -23.33 4.94
CA LEU A 175 10.21 -21.94 5.03
C LEU A 175 10.98 -21.72 6.33
N ASP A 176 10.53 -22.34 7.42
CA ASP A 176 11.21 -22.26 8.70
C ASP A 176 12.60 -22.93 8.64
N SER A 177 12.73 -24.02 7.85
CA SER A 177 14.02 -24.68 7.61
C SER A 177 15.04 -23.80 6.88
N LEU A 178 14.60 -22.82 6.08
CA LEU A 178 15.49 -21.86 5.42
C LEU A 178 16.15 -20.90 6.42
N GLY A 179 15.60 -20.75 7.62
CA GLY A 179 16.23 -19.97 8.69
C GLY A 179 17.63 -20.48 9.05
N SER A 180 17.87 -21.79 8.93
CA SER A 180 19.19 -22.40 9.15
C SER A 180 20.24 -22.05 8.08
N SER A 181 19.78 -21.57 6.91
CA SER A 181 20.62 -21.16 5.78
C SER A 181 20.87 -19.65 5.74
N LEU A 182 20.27 -18.89 6.66
CA LEU A 182 20.47 -17.45 6.74
C LEU A 182 21.79 -17.13 7.49
N PRO A 183 22.47 -16.02 7.13
CA PRO A 183 23.66 -15.56 7.83
C PRO A 183 23.44 -15.48 9.36
N ALA A 184 24.38 -16.06 10.13
CA ALA A 184 24.27 -16.15 11.59
C ALA A 184 24.33 -14.79 12.31
N ASP A 185 24.76 -13.74 11.61
CA ASP A 185 24.87 -12.36 12.04
C ASP A 185 23.59 -11.54 11.83
N LEU A 186 22.54 -12.13 11.25
CA LEU A 186 21.24 -11.46 11.15
C LEU A 186 20.60 -11.28 12.54
N PRO A 187 19.98 -10.11 12.81
CA PRO A 187 19.18 -9.94 14.01
C PRO A 187 18.12 -11.04 14.10
N HIS A 188 17.97 -11.66 15.27
CA HIS A 188 17.12 -12.84 15.48
C HIS A 188 15.70 -12.66 14.91
N ASN A 189 15.10 -11.49 15.11
CA ASN A 189 13.76 -11.18 14.61
C ASN A 189 13.69 -11.15 13.07
N LEU A 190 14.72 -10.62 12.39
CA LEU A 190 14.82 -10.65 10.93
C LEU A 190 15.01 -12.08 10.42
N GLY A 191 15.85 -12.89 11.07
CA GLY A 191 16.04 -14.30 10.73
C GLY A 191 14.77 -15.15 10.85
N TYR A 192 13.89 -14.80 11.80
CA TYR A 192 12.60 -15.44 12.01
C TYR A 192 11.55 -15.07 10.94
N HIS A 193 11.45 -13.80 10.57
CA HIS A 193 10.42 -13.31 9.64
C HIS A 193 10.76 -13.44 8.16
N LEU A 194 12.05 -13.24 7.83
CA LEU A 194 12.49 -13.10 6.45
C LEU A 194 12.10 -14.31 5.59
N PRO A 195 12.33 -15.57 5.99
CA PRO A 195 12.02 -16.73 5.15
C PRO A 195 10.54 -16.81 4.74
N THR A 196 9.65 -16.56 5.69
CA THR A 196 8.20 -16.67 5.48
C THR A 196 7.62 -15.49 4.71
N MET A 197 8.25 -14.31 4.77
CA MET A 197 7.84 -13.12 4.00
C MET A 197 8.43 -13.05 2.58
N LEU A 198 9.50 -13.80 2.28
CA LEU A 198 10.20 -13.76 0.99
C LEU A 198 9.30 -14.01 -0.24
N PRO A 199 8.38 -15.00 -0.25
CA PRO A 199 7.55 -15.27 -1.43
C PRO A 199 6.72 -14.04 -1.84
N VAL A 200 6.09 -13.38 -0.87
CA VAL A 200 5.30 -12.17 -1.11
C VAL A 200 6.20 -11.01 -1.55
N ALA A 201 7.35 -10.85 -0.91
CA ALA A 201 8.32 -9.82 -1.28
C ALA A 201 8.80 -9.94 -2.73
N VAL A 202 9.07 -11.15 -3.21
CA VAL A 202 9.45 -11.39 -4.62
C VAL A 202 8.33 -11.00 -5.58
N VAL A 203 7.08 -11.38 -5.29
CA VAL A 203 5.94 -11.02 -6.15
C VAL A 203 5.75 -9.51 -6.19
N VAL A 204 5.91 -8.83 -5.06
CA VAL A 204 5.85 -7.36 -4.98
C VAL A 204 6.93 -6.71 -5.84
N LEU A 205 8.18 -7.21 -5.81
CA LEU A 205 9.25 -6.71 -6.67
C LEU A 205 8.93 -6.86 -8.15
N VAL A 206 8.50 -8.07 -8.56
CA VAL A 206 8.10 -8.33 -9.95
C VAL A 206 6.98 -7.39 -10.38
N LEU A 207 5.97 -7.21 -9.54
CA LEU A 207 4.86 -6.29 -9.78
C LEU A 207 5.35 -4.84 -9.93
N ALA A 208 6.24 -4.36 -9.07
CA ALA A 208 6.83 -3.02 -9.14
C ALA A 208 7.57 -2.79 -10.47
N GLY A 209 8.36 -3.77 -10.92
CA GLY A 209 9.04 -3.74 -12.22
C GLY A 209 8.07 -3.70 -13.40
N ILE A 210 7.05 -4.57 -13.40
CA ILE A 210 6.03 -4.61 -14.46
C ILE A 210 5.26 -3.29 -14.54
N LEU A 211 4.77 -2.79 -13.41
CA LEU A 211 3.96 -1.57 -13.37
C LEU A 211 4.75 -0.34 -13.81
N SER A 212 6.00 -0.20 -13.34
CA SER A 212 6.88 0.90 -13.75
C SER A 212 7.21 0.82 -15.24
N GLY A 213 7.58 -0.36 -15.75
CA GLY A 213 7.89 -0.56 -17.17
C GLY A 213 6.70 -0.30 -18.10
N VAL A 214 5.52 -0.82 -17.75
CA VAL A 214 4.29 -0.60 -18.52
C VAL A 214 3.90 0.88 -18.50
N THR A 215 4.02 1.55 -17.35
CA THR A 215 3.70 2.98 -17.24
C THR A 215 4.69 3.83 -18.02
N ALA A 216 5.99 3.48 -17.98
CA ALA A 216 7.05 4.16 -18.72
C ALA A 216 6.80 4.10 -20.23
N ARG A 217 6.48 2.90 -20.73
CA ARG A 217 6.11 2.69 -22.14
C ARG A 217 4.87 3.47 -22.56
N ARG A 218 3.85 3.54 -21.70
CA ARG A 218 2.55 4.14 -22.06
C ARG A 218 2.52 5.66 -21.95
N THR A 219 3.29 6.25 -21.03
CA THR A 219 3.17 7.67 -20.68
C THR A 219 4.38 8.50 -21.09
N GLY A 220 5.55 7.88 -21.30
CA GLY A 220 6.82 8.59 -21.46
C GLY A 220 7.28 9.38 -20.23
N ALA A 221 6.52 9.35 -19.13
CA ALA A 221 6.79 10.10 -17.92
C ALA A 221 7.59 9.24 -16.92
N TRP A 222 8.91 9.38 -16.96
CA TRP A 222 9.85 8.50 -16.24
C TRP A 222 9.66 8.55 -14.71
N ALA A 223 9.60 9.74 -14.13
CA ALA A 223 9.46 9.91 -12.68
C ALA A 223 8.13 9.32 -12.16
N VAL A 224 7.03 9.56 -12.88
CA VAL A 224 5.70 9.02 -12.55
C VAL A 224 5.68 7.49 -12.67
N SER A 225 6.42 6.93 -13.62
CA SER A 225 6.51 5.48 -13.83
C SER A 225 7.25 4.78 -12.69
N ILE A 226 8.38 5.35 -12.24
CA ILE A 226 9.10 4.86 -11.05
C ILE A 226 8.19 4.93 -9.82
N ALA A 227 7.56 6.09 -9.60
CA ALA A 227 6.64 6.29 -8.48
C ALA A 227 5.48 5.28 -8.51
N THR A 228 4.93 4.98 -9.69
CA THR A 228 3.84 4.00 -9.84
C THR A 228 4.26 2.61 -9.36
N GLY A 229 5.47 2.16 -9.68
CA GLY A 229 5.96 0.84 -9.25
C GLY A 229 6.24 0.75 -7.75
N ALA A 230 6.70 1.83 -7.14
CA ALA A 230 7.12 1.85 -5.73
C ALA A 230 6.07 2.38 -4.75
N ALA A 231 4.96 2.97 -5.22
CA ALA A 231 4.01 3.70 -4.38
C ALA A 231 3.46 2.87 -3.21
N GLY A 232 3.03 1.63 -3.48
CA GLY A 232 2.48 0.73 -2.47
C GLY A 232 3.49 0.40 -1.36
N PRO A 233 4.65 -0.21 -1.69
CA PRO A 233 5.69 -0.51 -0.73
C PRO A 233 6.21 0.71 0.04
N VAL A 234 6.36 1.87 -0.63
CA VAL A 234 6.79 3.10 0.03
C VAL A 234 5.74 3.59 1.04
N LEU A 235 4.46 3.57 0.68
CA LEU A 235 3.39 3.95 1.61
C LEU A 235 3.37 3.02 2.83
N ALA A 236 3.53 1.71 2.61
CA ALA A 236 3.59 0.73 3.69
C ALA A 236 4.79 0.99 4.62
N ALA A 237 5.97 1.25 4.05
CA ALA A 237 7.18 1.57 4.80
C ALA A 237 7.01 2.85 5.66
N VAL A 238 6.45 3.91 5.07
CA VAL A 238 6.21 5.18 5.79
C VAL A 238 5.22 4.98 6.95
N LEU A 239 4.20 4.15 6.76
CA LEU A 239 3.21 3.89 7.81
C LEU A 239 3.85 3.36 9.10
N TYR A 240 4.81 2.44 8.97
CA TYR A 240 5.52 1.87 10.12
C TYR A 240 6.32 2.89 10.93
N ARG A 241 6.57 4.10 10.41
CA ARG A 241 7.23 5.19 11.15
C ARG A 241 6.26 6.10 11.89
N LEU A 242 4.95 5.94 11.66
CA LEU A 242 3.90 6.80 12.20
C LEU A 242 3.04 6.10 13.27
N THR A 243 3.14 4.78 13.41
CA THR A 243 2.49 4.00 14.46
C THR A 243 3.25 4.09 15.80
N PRO A 244 2.56 4.03 16.96
CA PRO A 244 3.17 4.28 18.27
C PRO A 244 4.34 3.34 18.62
N ASP A 245 5.37 3.89 19.26
CA ASP A 245 6.62 3.22 19.66
C ASP A 245 6.43 2.08 20.68
N GLU A 246 5.28 2.02 21.37
CA GLU A 246 4.98 1.01 22.40
C GLU A 246 4.74 -0.40 21.83
N LEU A 247 4.74 -0.56 20.49
CA LEU A 247 4.52 -1.82 19.76
C LEU A 247 5.81 -2.35 19.08
N SER A 248 6.97 -1.88 19.55
CA SER A 248 8.26 -1.82 18.84
C SER A 248 8.87 -3.14 18.39
N LEU A 249 8.95 -4.18 19.23
CA LEU A 249 9.84 -5.31 18.93
C LEU A 249 9.48 -6.11 17.66
N TRP A 250 8.19 -6.18 17.30
CA TRP A 250 7.72 -6.95 16.13
C TRP A 250 7.51 -6.09 14.89
N ASN A 251 6.95 -4.88 15.10
CA ASN A 251 6.82 -3.90 14.02
C ASN A 251 8.18 -3.43 13.53
N GLU A 252 9.25 -3.40 14.33
CA GLU A 252 10.60 -3.06 13.88
C GLU A 252 11.12 -3.98 12.77
N SER A 253 10.86 -5.28 12.88
CA SER A 253 11.37 -6.27 11.91
C SER A 253 10.55 -6.28 10.63
N ALA A 254 9.22 -6.26 10.76
CA ALA A 254 8.32 -6.07 9.62
C ALA A 254 8.61 -4.73 8.93
N SER A 255 8.80 -3.65 9.69
CA SER A 255 9.18 -2.33 9.20
C SER A 255 10.49 -2.40 8.42
N ALA A 256 11.57 -2.92 9.01
CA ALA A 256 12.87 -3.04 8.35
C ALA A 256 12.76 -3.79 7.01
N LEU A 257 11.99 -4.88 6.98
CA LEU A 257 11.80 -5.69 5.77
C LEU A 257 10.95 -4.98 4.72
N VAL A 258 9.88 -4.29 5.11
CA VAL A 258 9.07 -3.45 4.20
C VAL A 258 9.87 -2.27 3.68
N PHE A 259 10.73 -1.65 4.50
CA PHE A 259 11.66 -0.61 4.08
C PHE A 259 12.66 -1.13 3.04
N ALA A 260 13.30 -2.27 3.33
CA ALA A 260 14.21 -2.91 2.38
C ALA A 260 13.49 -3.26 1.07
N LEU A 261 12.28 -3.81 1.15
CA LEU A 261 11.45 -4.12 0.00
C LEU A 261 11.09 -2.86 -0.80
N ALA A 262 10.75 -1.76 -0.14
CA ALA A 262 10.46 -0.49 -0.80
C ALA A 262 11.69 0.06 -1.53
N VAL A 263 12.88 -0.02 -0.92
CA VAL A 263 14.15 0.35 -1.57
C VAL A 263 14.43 -0.54 -2.78
N CYS A 264 14.29 -1.86 -2.64
CA CYS A 264 14.46 -2.80 -3.75
C CYS A 264 13.45 -2.54 -4.88
N CYS A 265 12.19 -2.23 -4.57
CA CYS A 265 11.16 -1.86 -5.54
C CYS A 265 11.52 -0.57 -6.27
N LEU A 266 12.05 0.44 -5.58
CA LEU A 266 12.53 1.69 -6.19
C LEU A 266 13.70 1.42 -7.14
N VAL A 267 14.71 0.65 -6.72
CA VAL A 267 15.86 0.28 -7.55
C VAL A 267 15.41 -0.47 -8.80
N LEU A 268 14.55 -1.48 -8.63
CA LEU A 268 14.02 -2.26 -9.74
C LEU A 268 13.18 -1.41 -10.68
N ALA A 269 12.32 -0.53 -10.15
CA ALA A 269 11.52 0.38 -10.95
C ALA A 269 12.40 1.35 -11.75
N VAL A 270 13.47 1.88 -11.17
CA VAL A 270 14.48 2.71 -11.87
C VAL A 270 15.15 1.92 -12.99
N ALA A 271 15.64 0.71 -12.69
CA ALA A 271 16.33 -0.12 -13.66
C ALA A 271 15.43 -0.50 -14.85
N VAL A 272 14.21 -0.96 -14.57
CA VAL A 272 13.25 -1.36 -15.60
C VAL A 272 12.81 -0.14 -16.43
N THR A 273 12.51 0.99 -15.79
CA THR A 273 12.17 2.24 -16.49
C THR A 273 13.31 2.69 -17.42
N ALA A 274 14.57 2.59 -16.96
CA ALA A 274 15.74 2.93 -17.77
C ALA A 274 15.91 2.01 -18.99
N VAL A 275 15.66 0.70 -18.84
CA VAL A 275 15.68 -0.26 -19.95
C VAL A 275 14.63 0.11 -21.00
N PHE A 276 13.40 0.41 -20.57
CA PHE A 276 12.33 0.79 -21.50
C PHE A 276 12.59 2.13 -22.17
N ARG A 277 13.23 3.08 -21.50
CA ARG A 277 13.68 4.35 -22.10
C ARG A 277 14.65 4.13 -23.25
N ARG A 278 15.63 3.24 -23.09
CA ARG A 278 16.65 2.96 -24.13
C ARG A 278 16.10 2.22 -25.34
N ARG A 279 14.98 1.51 -25.18
CA ARG A 279 14.31 0.73 -26.25
C ARG A 279 13.18 1.48 -26.94
N ALA A 280 12.90 2.73 -26.57
CA ALA A 280 12.00 3.58 -27.34
C ALA A 280 12.65 3.86 -28.71
N PRO A 281 11.90 3.80 -29.83
CA PRO A 281 12.45 4.14 -31.14
C PRO A 281 13.11 5.52 -31.06
N ARG A 282 14.39 5.62 -31.43
CA ARG A 282 14.99 6.92 -31.76
C ARG A 282 14.15 7.46 -32.91
N GLU A 283 13.48 8.60 -32.71
CA GLU A 283 13.11 9.42 -33.85
C GLU A 283 14.40 9.63 -34.64
N LEU A 284 14.45 9.05 -35.85
CA LEU A 284 15.50 9.36 -36.80
C LEU A 284 15.50 10.89 -36.94
N PRO A 285 16.65 11.57 -36.84
CA PRO A 285 16.69 12.99 -37.16
C PRO A 285 16.06 13.15 -38.55
N ALA A 286 15.05 14.02 -38.64
CA ALA A 286 14.43 14.37 -39.90
C ALA A 286 15.54 14.69 -40.91
N ASP A 287 15.43 14.08 -42.08
CA ASP A 287 16.36 14.15 -43.20
C ASP A 287 17.18 15.44 -43.19
N GLU A 288 18.51 15.28 -43.15
CA GLU A 288 19.41 16.35 -43.53
C GLU A 288 18.98 16.85 -44.92
N PRO A 289 18.77 18.17 -45.12
CA PRO A 289 18.45 18.68 -46.44
C PRO A 289 19.61 18.35 -47.38
N SER A 290 19.30 17.59 -48.43
CA SER A 290 20.22 17.33 -49.54
C SER A 290 20.85 18.65 -50.00
N PRO A 291 22.18 18.75 -50.12
CA PRO A 291 22.80 19.92 -50.71
C PRO A 291 22.32 20.04 -52.16
N ALA A 292 22.01 21.28 -52.53
CA ALA A 292 21.42 21.67 -53.79
C ALA A 292 22.23 21.20 -55.02
N GLU A 293 21.50 20.82 -56.07
CA GLU A 293 21.95 20.93 -57.46
C GLU A 293 21.08 21.95 -58.19
#